data_AF-A0A7J7MU55-F1
#
_entry.id   AF-A0A7J7MU55-F1
#
_cell.length_a   1.000
_cell.length_b   1.000
_cell.length_c   1.000
_cell.angle_alpha   90.00
_cell.angle_beta   90.00
_cell.angle_gamma   90.00
#
_symmetry.space_group_name_H-M   'P 1'
#
loop_
_entity.id
_entity.type
_entity.pdbx_description
1 polymer ?
#
loop_
_entity_poly.entity_id
_entity_poly.type
_entity_poly.pdbx_seq_one_letter_code
_entity_poly.pdbx_strand_id
1 'polypeptide(L)' 'MLHNQKNGSTVAIFRLGVVGLAAPEGARVSGESRIIGVDLNTNRFEEAKKFRVTEFVKLQDHKRPVQEISS' A
#
# COMPACT_ATOMS: atom_id res chain seq x y z
N MET A 1 -1.93 28.63 -16.27
CA MET A 1 -1.40 27.26 -16.38
C MET A 1 -1.73 26.56 -15.06
N LEU A 2 -2.87 25.86 -15.00
CA LEU A 2 -3.30 25.20 -13.76
C LEU A 2 -2.45 23.93 -13.58
N HIS A 3 -1.50 23.98 -12.64
CA HIS A 3 -0.83 22.77 -12.17
C HIS A 3 -1.86 21.92 -11.42
N ASN A 4 -2.44 20.94 -12.11
CA ASN A 4 -3.18 19.85 -11.49
C ASN A 4 -2.19 18.94 -10.75
N GLN A 5 -1.60 19.43 -9.67
CA GLN A 5 -0.84 18.58 -8.77
C GLN A 5 -1.87 17.73 -8.03
N LYS A 6 -1.91 16.42 -8.35
CA LYS A 6 -2.56 15.42 -7.51
C LYS A 6 -1.78 15.41 -6.19
N ASN A 7 -2.09 16.35 -5.31
CA ASN A 7 -1.47 16.46 -4.00
C ASN A 7 -1.93 15.27 -3.17
N GLY A 8 -1.05 14.28 -3.10
CA GLY A 8 -1.24 13.07 -2.32
C GLY A 8 -1.79 11.90 -3.13
N SER A 9 -0.91 11.30 -3.91
CA SER A 9 -1.13 9.96 -4.43
C SER A 9 -1.01 8.91 -3.31
N THR A 10 -1.66 7.77 -3.53
CA THR A 10 -1.67 6.62 -2.63
C THR A 10 -1.03 5.45 -3.35
N VAL A 11 -0.01 4.84 -2.75
CA VAL A 11 0.63 3.63 -3.27
C VAL A 11 0.26 2.43 -2.40
N ALA A 12 -0.19 1.36 -3.06
CA ALA A 12 -0.39 0.06 -2.42
C ALA A 12 0.76 -0.90 -2.79
N ILE A 13 1.36 -1.52 -1.78
CA ILE A 13 2.51 -2.42 -1.93
C ILE A 13 2.07 -3.81 -1.52
N PHE A 14 2.02 -4.71 -2.50
CA PHE A 14 1.62 -6.09 -2.29
C PHE A 14 2.86 -6.96 -2.04
N ARG A 15 2.78 -7.85 -1.05
CA ARG A 15 3.86 -8.77 -0.63
C ARG A 15 5.06 -8.02 -0.05
N LEU A 16 4.98 -7.71 1.24
CA LEU A 16 6.00 -7.03 2.04
C LEU A 16 7.16 -7.98 2.42
N GLY A 17 7.74 -8.65 1.42
CA GLY A 17 8.97 -9.42 1.56
C GLY A 17 10.22 -8.55 1.42
N VAL A 18 11.40 -9.20 1.35
CA VAL A 18 12.71 -8.52 1.27
C VAL A 18 12.79 -7.52 0.11
N VAL A 19 12.19 -7.83 -1.04
CA VAL A 19 12.12 -6.93 -2.20
C VAL A 19 10.99 -5.90 -2.06
N GLY A 20 9.86 -6.28 -1.47
CA GLY A 20 8.69 -5.42 -1.31
C GLY A 20 8.91 -4.27 -0.34
N LEU A 21 9.82 -4.41 0.63
CA LEU A 21 10.17 -3.36 1.60
C LEU A 21 11.03 -2.22 1.00
N ALA A 22 11.53 -2.34 -0.23
CA ALA A 22 12.23 -1.25 -0.92
C ALA A 22 11.27 -0.26 -1.62
N ALA A 23 10.07 -0.71 -1.97
CA ALA A 23 9.05 0.11 -2.64
C ALA A 23 8.51 1.31 -1.81
N PRO A 24 8.31 1.20 -0.47
CA PRO A 24 7.86 2.34 0.35
C PRO A 24 8.86 3.49 0.37
N GLU A 25 10.15 3.18 0.32
CA GLU A 25 11.22 4.19 0.28
C GLU A 25 11.17 4.99 -1.03
N GLY A 26 10.94 4.31 -2.16
CA GLY A 26 10.74 4.95 -3.46
C GLY A 26 9.48 5.84 -3.49
N ALA A 27 8.37 5.33 -2.94
CA ALA A 27 7.11 6.07 -2.80
C ALA A 27 7.27 7.32 -1.90
N ARG A 28 8.13 7.25 -0.88
CA ARG A 28 8.45 8.41 -0.05
C ARG A 28 9.20 9.48 -0.82
N VAL A 29 10.23 9.09 -1.60
CA VAL A 29 11.03 10.04 -2.40
C VAL A 29 10.16 10.72 -3.47
N SER A 30 9.14 10.04 -3.99
CA SER A 30 8.19 10.63 -4.94
C SER A 30 7.13 11.54 -4.32
N GLY A 31 7.07 11.66 -2.98
CA GLY A 31 6.13 12.56 -2.30
C GLY A 31 4.70 12.02 -2.17
N GLU A 32 4.53 10.69 -2.15
CA GLU A 32 3.23 10.05 -1.90
C GLU A 32 2.69 10.42 -0.51
N SER A 33 1.40 10.70 -0.40
CA SER A 33 0.79 11.07 0.89
C SER A 33 0.41 9.86 1.73
N ARG A 34 0.20 8.70 1.09
CA ARG A 34 -0.26 7.48 1.75
C ARG A 34 0.38 6.24 1.16
N ILE A 35 0.83 5.33 2.03
CA ILE A 35 1.40 4.04 1.64
C ILE A 35 0.64 2.93 2.38
N ILE A 36 0.03 2.05 1.59
CA ILE A 36 -0.78 0.92 2.07
C ILE A 36 0.00 -0.38 1.83
N GLY A 37 0.25 -1.14 2.89
CA GLY A 37 0.87 -2.46 2.81
C GLY A 37 -0.18 -3.55 2.70
N VAL A 38 -0.01 -4.49 1.77
CA VAL A 38 -0.94 -5.61 1.59
C VAL A 38 -0.16 -6.92 1.69
N ASP A 39 -0.38 -7.68 2.75
CA ASP A 39 0.27 -8.98 2.95
C ASP A 39 -0.68 -9.98 3.65
N LEU A 40 -0.36 -11.26 3.55
CA LEU A 40 -1.04 -12.32 4.29
C LEU A 40 -0.51 -12.41 5.73
N ASN A 41 0.78 -12.08 5.92
CA ASN A 41 1.48 -12.19 7.18
C ASN A 41 1.50 -10.83 7.89
N THR A 42 0.76 -10.74 8.99
CA THR A 42 0.69 -9.55 9.84
C THR A 42 2.03 -9.20 10.51
N ASN A 43 2.95 -10.16 10.67
CA ASN A 43 4.27 -9.88 11.23
C ASN A 43 5.11 -9.00 10.30
N ARG A 44 4.82 -9.01 8.98
CA ARG A 44 5.48 -8.12 8.01
C ARG A 44 5.03 -6.67 8.16
N PHE A 45 3.86 -6.42 8.76
CA PHE A 45 3.39 -5.06 8.98
C PHE A 45 4.24 -4.31 9.99
N GLU A 46 4.68 -4.98 11.07
CA GLU A 46 5.57 -4.36 12.06
C GLU A 46 6.92 -3.95 11.45
N GLU A 47 7.44 -4.74 10.51
CA GLU A 47 8.60 -4.35 9.71
C GLU A 47 8.27 -3.15 8.80
N ALA A 48 7.14 -3.21 8.08
CA ALA A 48 6.71 -2.18 7.14
C ALA A 48 6.37 -0.82 7.79
N LYS A 49 5.90 -0.80 9.04
CA LYS A 49 5.68 0.43 9.83
C LYS A 49 6.96 1.27 9.95
N LYS A 50 8.12 0.62 10.06
CA LYS A 50 9.43 1.30 10.09
C LYS A 50 9.70 2.06 8.78
N PHE A 51 9.09 1.62 7.69
CA PHE A 51 9.14 2.23 6.37
C PHE A 51 7.94 3.16 6.09
N ARG A 52 7.28 3.67 7.14
CA ARG A 52 6.10 4.57 7.07
C ARG A 52 4.90 4.01 6.31
N VAL A 53 4.77 2.69 6.24
CA VAL A 53 3.50 2.07 5.86
C VAL A 53 2.53 2.26 7.03
N THR A 54 1.58 3.17 6.86
CA THR A 54 0.62 3.54 7.92
C THR A 54 -0.65 2.72 7.89
N GLU A 55 -0.97 2.14 6.74
CA GLU A 55 -2.19 1.37 6.51
C GLU A 55 -1.80 -0.05 6.08
N PHE A 56 -2.47 -1.07 6.62
CA PHE A 56 -2.24 -2.47 6.26
C PHE A 56 -3.53 -3.22 6.02
N VAL A 57 -3.57 -3.97 4.92
CA VAL A 57 -4.71 -4.81 4.56
C VAL A 57 -4.25 -6.27 4.55
N LYS A 58 -4.86 -7.08 5.41
CA LYS A 58 -4.66 -8.52 5.41
C LYS A 58 -5.53 -9.16 4.34
N LEU A 59 -4.92 -9.84 3.37
CA LEU A 59 -5.65 -10.53 2.28
C LEU A 59 -6.65 -11.60 2.80
N GLN A 60 -6.39 -12.20 3.97
CA GLN A 60 -7.31 -13.19 4.55
C GLN A 60 -8.54 -12.58 5.24
N ASP A 61 -8.52 -11.30 5.60
CA ASP A 61 -9.69 -10.62 6.20
C ASP A 61 -10.74 -10.25 5.14
N HIS A 62 -10.44 -10.46 3.86
CA HIS A 62 -11.35 -10.19 2.76
C HIS A 62 -11.66 -11.48 1.99
N LYS A 63 -12.47 -12.35 2.59
CA LYS A 63 -13.24 -13.39 1.88
C LYS A 63 -14.42 -12.78 1.10
N ARG A 64 -14.19 -11.74 0.31
CA ARG A 64 -15.19 -11.25 -0.64
C ARG A 64 -14.63 -11.35 -2.06
N PRO A 65 -15.10 -12.29 -2.88
CA PRO A 65 -14.75 -12.31 -4.29
C PRO A 65 -15.25 -11.01 -4.94
N VAL A 66 -14.40 -10.35 -5.73
CA VAL A 66 -14.70 -9.09 -6.43
C VAL A 66 -15.55 -9.34 -7.70
N GLN A 67 -16.59 -10.16 -7.58
CA GLN A 67 -17.56 -10.37 -8.65
C GLN A 67 -18.94 -9.97 -8.16
N GLU A 68 -19.24 -8.68 -8.30
CA GLU A 68 -20.60 -8.25 -8.59
C GLU A 68 -20.53 -7.17 -9.66
N ILE A 69 -20.27 -7.63 -10.89
CA ILE A 69 -20.71 -6.93 -12.09
C ILE A 69 -22.12 -7.45 -12.33
N SER A 70 -23.14 -6.63 -12.09
CA SER A 70 -24.47 -6.86 -12.65
C SER A 70 -25.31 -5.58 -12.65
N SER A 71 -25.46 -5.09 -13.89
CA SER A 71 -26.45 -4.17 -14.48
C SER A 71 -26.52 -2.70 -14.11
#